data_AF-A0A2K8MJ49-F1
#
_entry.id   AF-A0A2K8MJ49-F1
#
_cell.length_a   1.000
_cell.length_b   1.000
_cell.length_c   1.000
_cell.angle_alpha   90.00
_cell.angle_beta   90.00
_cell.angle_gamma   90.00
#
_symmetry.space_group_name_H-M   'P 1'
#
loop_
_entity.id
_entity.type
_entity.pdbx_description
1 polymer ?
#
loop_
_entity_poly.entity_id
_entity_poly.type
_entity_poly.pdbx_seq_one_letter_code
_entity_poly.pdbx_strand_id
1 'polypeptide(L)'
;MLVVALALLGSAGAAAQELPAAAPTALPECRRVGEAAFLRIDPAAAALLGEIGLDRAAVFERMAETAIPETMGCWAMPVGNFDSQLVSVGMSQWNYGTGSLQPVLTAWKQRLGGSFGRTRKALAPVYGKLLFSRDCMKVPVKDKCRKGILAAHGPDGKLNPVMLGELTAIFESDAMLQVQTDAYVALLLAVREDLLRVFRGQKITMRKVRWAVDTKVQQGFFPADEDLARLRGKLAAMSESERGERLRAIFDWYAGLSRSVDQDGVGRDWAWNVAQWRCMLDKGRIDPEQYELLHLTFLRSRTAVGNSGRWQALTFSRRAKIALGIGSVSGKRDGDCIGGA
;
A
#
# COMPACT_ATOMS: atom_id res chain seq x y z
N MET A 1 -34.77 62.53 5.53
CA MET A 1 -33.56 62.45 6.38
C MET A 1 -33.55 61.13 7.11
N LEU A 2 -32.77 60.15 6.63
CA LEU A 2 -32.40 58.98 7.43
C LEU A 2 -31.00 58.56 6.98
N VAL A 3 -30.07 58.55 7.92
CA VAL A 3 -28.64 58.36 7.73
C VAL A 3 -28.32 56.88 7.53
N VAL A 4 -27.51 56.59 6.50
CA VAL A 4 -26.92 55.29 6.20
C VAL A 4 -25.74 55.05 7.15
N ALA A 5 -25.76 53.95 7.91
CA ALA A 5 -24.61 53.48 8.68
C ALA A 5 -24.02 52.23 8.01
N LEU A 6 -22.83 52.40 7.43
CA LEU A 6 -21.95 51.32 7.00
C LEU A 6 -21.44 50.55 8.22
N ALA A 7 -21.66 49.23 8.26
CA ALA A 7 -20.96 48.33 9.18
C ALA A 7 -19.83 47.61 8.41
N LEU A 8 -18.60 47.95 8.75
CA LEU A 8 -17.37 47.27 8.34
C LEU A 8 -17.30 45.89 9.02
N LEU A 9 -17.53 44.81 8.27
CA LEU A 9 -17.21 43.46 8.69
C LEU A 9 -15.74 43.19 8.37
N GLY A 10 -14.89 43.35 9.39
CA GLY A 10 -13.49 42.96 9.35
C GLY A 10 -13.36 41.43 9.30
N SER A 11 -12.70 40.94 8.26
CA SER A 11 -12.32 39.53 8.08
C SER A 11 -11.22 39.18 9.07
N ALA A 12 -11.58 38.58 10.21
CA ALA A 12 -10.62 37.94 11.10
C ALA A 12 -10.08 36.69 10.39
N GLY A 13 -8.82 36.76 9.93
CA GLY A 13 -8.10 35.61 9.40
C GLY A 13 -7.98 34.53 10.47
N ALA A 14 -8.59 33.37 10.22
CA ALA A 14 -8.36 32.18 11.02
C ALA A 14 -6.91 31.72 10.78
N ALA A 15 -6.04 32.00 11.75
CA ALA A 15 -4.71 31.43 11.80
C ALA A 15 -4.85 29.90 11.93
N ALA A 16 -4.37 29.17 10.92
CA ALA A 16 -4.25 27.73 11.01
C ALA A 16 -3.30 27.41 12.17
N GLN A 17 -3.82 26.78 13.22
CA GLN A 17 -3.00 26.22 14.28
C GLN A 17 -2.10 25.14 13.67
N GLU A 18 -0.80 25.42 13.59
CA GLU A 18 0.21 24.39 13.33
C GLU A 18 0.15 23.39 14.48
N LEU A 19 -0.46 22.23 14.22
CA LEU A 19 -0.37 21.10 15.12
C LEU A 19 1.12 20.68 15.21
N PRO A 20 1.67 20.51 16.42
CA PRO A 20 3.04 20.06 16.57
C PRO A 20 3.23 18.72 15.84
N ALA A 21 4.37 18.57 15.16
CA ALA A 21 4.73 17.32 14.52
C ALA A 21 4.69 16.20 15.58
N ALA A 22 3.84 15.20 15.35
CA ALA A 22 3.75 14.04 16.23
C ALA A 22 5.15 13.41 16.36
N ALA A 23 5.58 13.15 17.60
CA ALA A 23 6.83 12.45 17.86
C ALA A 23 6.84 11.14 17.05
N PRO A 24 7.97 10.77 16.41
CA PRO A 24 8.06 9.55 15.63
C PRO A 24 7.73 8.36 16.52
N THR A 25 6.71 7.58 16.14
CA THR A 25 6.37 6.32 16.80
C THR A 25 7.60 5.42 16.80
N ALA A 26 8.02 4.96 17.98
CA ALA A 26 9.11 3.99 18.08
C ALA A 26 8.78 2.77 17.21
N LEU A 27 9.72 2.38 16.34
CA LEU A 27 9.55 1.19 15.51
C LEU A 27 9.52 -0.05 16.42
N PRO A 28 8.59 -1.00 16.21
CA PRO A 28 8.58 -2.23 16.99
C PRO A 28 9.88 -3.02 16.75
N GLU A 29 10.39 -3.66 17.81
CA GLU A 29 11.46 -4.65 17.66
C GLU A 29 10.91 -5.85 16.85
N CYS A 30 11.43 -6.05 15.64
CA CYS A 30 11.02 -7.11 14.75
C CYS A 30 12.12 -7.46 13.74
N ARG A 31 12.05 -8.64 13.12
CA ARG A 31 12.91 -8.96 11.98
C ARG A 31 12.49 -8.11 10.79
N ARG A 32 13.37 -7.19 10.36
CA ARG A 32 13.12 -6.28 9.23
C ARG A 32 13.06 -7.05 7.91
N VAL A 33 12.13 -6.65 7.05
CA VAL A 33 12.09 -7.10 5.66
C VAL A 33 13.34 -6.61 4.94
N GLY A 34 14.04 -7.53 4.30
CA GLY A 34 15.30 -7.26 3.63
C GLY A 34 15.92 -8.53 3.06
N GLU A 35 17.01 -8.34 2.32
CA GLU A 35 17.75 -9.44 1.75
C GLU A 35 18.39 -10.33 2.82
N ALA A 36 18.37 -11.64 2.58
CA ALA A 36 19.15 -12.61 3.34
C ALA A 36 19.76 -13.65 2.41
N ALA A 37 20.96 -14.14 2.76
CA ALA A 37 21.75 -15.02 1.88
C ALA A 37 21.05 -16.35 1.55
N PHE A 38 20.17 -16.85 2.42
CA PHE A 38 19.40 -18.07 2.19
C PHE A 38 18.16 -17.86 1.31
N LEU A 39 17.68 -16.61 1.17
CA LEU A 39 16.52 -16.31 0.35
C LEU A 39 16.88 -16.45 -1.12
N ARG A 40 16.14 -17.26 -1.85
CA ARG A 40 16.33 -17.53 -3.28
C ARG A 40 15.23 -16.85 -4.08
N ILE A 41 15.59 -16.41 -5.28
CA ILE A 41 14.63 -16.04 -6.32
C ILE A 41 14.87 -17.04 -7.43
N ASP A 42 13.81 -17.65 -7.94
CA ASP A 42 13.89 -18.57 -9.07
C ASP A 42 14.62 -17.88 -10.25
N PRO A 43 15.64 -18.51 -10.88
CA PRO A 43 16.42 -17.86 -11.93
C PRO A 43 15.59 -17.40 -13.14
N ALA A 44 14.54 -18.13 -13.51
CA ALA A 44 13.67 -17.73 -14.61
C ALA A 44 12.81 -16.52 -14.21
N ALA A 45 12.27 -16.51 -12.99
CA ALA A 45 11.59 -15.34 -12.45
C ALA A 45 12.53 -14.12 -12.38
N ALA A 46 13.77 -14.30 -11.92
CA ALA A 46 14.78 -13.23 -11.86
C ALA A 46 15.10 -12.65 -13.24
N ALA A 47 15.24 -13.51 -14.27
CA ALA A 47 15.46 -13.07 -15.64
C ALA A 47 14.29 -12.21 -16.16
N LEU A 48 13.05 -12.66 -15.96
CA LEU A 48 11.85 -11.93 -16.37
C LEU A 48 11.72 -10.58 -15.66
N LEU A 49 11.97 -10.54 -14.34
CA LEU A 49 11.94 -9.31 -13.55
C LEU A 49 13.06 -8.34 -13.96
N GLY A 50 14.22 -8.86 -14.35
CA GLY A 50 15.33 -8.06 -14.89
C GLY A 50 14.94 -7.23 -16.11
N GLU A 51 14.02 -7.71 -16.95
CA GLU A 51 13.54 -6.97 -18.13
C GLU A 51 12.82 -5.65 -17.79
N ILE A 52 12.25 -5.54 -16.58
CA ILE A 52 11.63 -4.31 -16.07
C ILE A 52 12.54 -3.56 -15.08
N GLY A 53 13.83 -3.90 -15.03
CA GLY A 53 14.82 -3.26 -14.16
C GLY A 53 14.78 -3.72 -12.71
N LEU A 54 14.16 -4.87 -12.42
CA LEU A 54 14.12 -5.45 -11.07
C LEU A 54 15.17 -6.57 -10.95
N ASP A 55 16.40 -6.17 -10.60
CA ASP A 55 17.38 -7.12 -10.11
C ASP A 55 17.04 -7.60 -8.69
N ARG A 56 17.86 -8.51 -8.15
CA ARG A 56 17.65 -9.06 -6.80
C ARG A 56 17.57 -7.99 -5.72
N ALA A 57 18.48 -7.01 -5.75
CA ALA A 57 18.51 -5.95 -4.75
C ALA A 57 17.25 -5.08 -4.83
N ALA A 58 16.85 -4.72 -6.05
CA ALA A 58 15.63 -3.96 -6.32
C ALA A 58 14.37 -4.74 -5.90
N VAL A 59 14.31 -6.07 -6.07
CA VAL A 59 13.20 -6.89 -5.58
C VAL A 59 13.05 -6.76 -4.06
N PHE A 60 14.13 -6.94 -3.30
CA PHE A 60 14.08 -6.82 -1.84
C PHE A 60 13.83 -5.39 -1.37
N GLU A 61 14.32 -4.38 -2.08
CA GLU A 61 14.01 -2.98 -1.80
C GLU A 61 12.51 -2.70 -1.97
N ARG A 62 11.89 -3.17 -3.07
CA ARG A 62 10.43 -3.05 -3.27
C ARG A 62 9.64 -3.82 -2.21
N MET A 63 10.13 -4.99 -1.81
CA MET A 63 9.51 -5.79 -0.76
C MET A 63 9.51 -5.05 0.58
N ALA A 64 10.65 -4.46 0.95
CA ALA A 64 10.78 -3.65 2.16
C ALA A 64 9.87 -2.41 2.10
N GLU A 65 9.83 -1.70 0.97
CA GLU A 65 8.93 -0.54 0.78
C GLU A 65 7.46 -0.91 0.92
N THR A 66 7.04 -2.03 0.32
CA THR A 66 5.66 -2.53 0.41
C THR A 66 5.29 -2.90 1.85
N ALA A 67 6.24 -3.42 2.63
CA ALA A 67 6.02 -3.80 4.02
C ALA A 67 5.91 -2.61 4.98
N ILE A 68 6.44 -1.43 4.65
CA ILE A 68 6.38 -0.25 5.54
C ILE A 68 4.94 0.13 5.92
N PRO A 69 4.01 0.37 4.99
CA PRO A 69 2.65 0.74 5.35
C PRO A 69 1.86 -0.41 6.00
N GLU A 70 2.21 -1.66 5.72
CA GLU A 70 1.46 -2.83 6.20
C GLU A 70 1.92 -3.30 7.58
N THR A 71 3.23 -3.27 7.83
CA THR A 71 3.86 -3.90 8.99
C THR A 71 4.96 -3.06 9.63
N MET A 72 5.01 -1.77 9.31
CA MET A 72 6.15 -0.91 9.64
C MET A 72 7.48 -1.43 9.08
N GLY A 73 7.46 -2.39 8.13
CA GLY A 73 8.63 -3.02 7.51
C GLY A 73 9.11 -4.32 8.19
N CYS A 74 8.24 -5.00 8.93
CA CYS A 74 8.52 -6.26 9.63
C CYS A 74 8.10 -7.49 8.82
N TRP A 75 8.78 -8.62 9.01
CA TRP A 75 8.40 -9.88 8.36
C TRP A 75 7.12 -10.52 8.90
N ALA A 76 6.74 -10.23 10.15
CA ALA A 76 5.63 -10.90 10.82
C ALA A 76 4.54 -9.92 11.31
N MET A 77 4.87 -9.05 12.25
CA MET A 77 3.94 -8.13 12.95
C MET A 77 2.48 -8.62 13.01
N PRO A 78 2.18 -9.68 13.78
CA PRO A 78 0.82 -10.18 13.91
C PRO A 78 -0.07 -9.15 14.62
N VAL A 79 -1.26 -8.93 14.08
CA VAL A 79 -2.29 -8.09 14.69
C VAL A 79 -3.59 -8.88 14.83
N GLY A 80 -4.40 -8.47 15.80
CA GLY A 80 -5.69 -9.10 16.10
C GLY A 80 -6.78 -8.73 15.09
N ASN A 81 -8.02 -8.81 15.54
CA ASN A 81 -9.20 -8.65 14.71
C ASN A 81 -9.55 -7.17 14.42
N PHE A 82 -8.66 -6.46 13.74
CA PHE A 82 -9.00 -5.17 13.11
C PHE A 82 -9.86 -5.44 11.86
N ASP A 83 -10.92 -4.66 11.64
CA ASP A 83 -11.82 -4.79 10.48
C ASP A 83 -12.43 -6.19 10.23
N SER A 84 -12.67 -6.97 11.29
CA SER A 84 -13.24 -8.34 11.19
C SER A 84 -12.38 -9.37 10.43
N GLN A 85 -11.06 -9.13 10.35
CA GLN A 85 -10.10 -9.96 9.61
C GLN A 85 -9.57 -11.19 10.41
N LEU A 86 -9.96 -11.32 11.68
CA LEU A 86 -9.54 -12.31 12.68
C LEU A 86 -8.07 -12.22 13.11
N VAL A 87 -7.14 -12.42 12.19
CA VAL A 87 -5.69 -12.29 12.40
C VAL A 87 -5.13 -11.77 11.09
N SER A 88 -4.28 -10.74 11.16
CA SER A 88 -3.46 -10.29 10.03
C SER A 88 -1.99 -10.43 10.40
N VAL A 89 -1.18 -11.00 9.51
CA VAL A 89 0.21 -11.35 9.80
C VAL A 89 1.02 -11.45 8.51
N GLY A 90 2.34 -11.29 8.64
CA GLY A 90 3.31 -11.32 7.56
C GLY A 90 3.52 -9.95 6.94
N MET A 91 4.58 -9.81 6.14
CA MET A 91 4.99 -8.52 5.57
C MET A 91 3.92 -7.84 4.70
N SER A 92 2.91 -8.57 4.23
CA SER A 92 1.75 -8.03 3.49
C SER A 92 0.42 -8.17 4.24
N GLN A 93 0.45 -8.41 5.56
CA GLN A 93 -0.75 -8.51 6.41
C GLN A 93 -1.82 -9.48 5.89
N TRP A 94 -1.40 -10.68 5.48
CA TRP A 94 -2.33 -11.74 5.08
C TRP A 94 -3.22 -12.13 6.24
N ASN A 95 -4.50 -12.37 5.96
CA ASN A 95 -5.50 -12.59 7.00
C ASN A 95 -6.48 -13.72 6.73
N TYR A 96 -6.99 -14.30 7.82
CA TYR A 96 -7.96 -15.39 7.74
C TYR A 96 -9.33 -14.93 7.23
N GLY A 97 -9.75 -13.72 7.61
CA GLY A 97 -11.08 -13.19 7.31
C GLY A 97 -11.38 -13.07 5.82
N THR A 98 -10.40 -12.61 5.04
CA THR A 98 -10.48 -12.50 3.57
C THR A 98 -10.01 -13.76 2.86
N GLY A 99 -9.35 -14.69 3.56
CA GLY A 99 -8.82 -15.92 3.00
C GLY A 99 -7.40 -15.83 2.44
N SER A 100 -6.73 -14.68 2.60
CA SER A 100 -5.40 -14.43 2.02
C SER A 100 -4.26 -15.12 2.78
N LEU A 101 -4.47 -15.52 4.04
CA LEU A 101 -3.46 -16.21 4.87
C LEU A 101 -3.35 -17.71 4.54
N GLN A 102 -4.45 -18.34 4.15
CA GLN A 102 -4.53 -19.79 3.93
C GLN A 102 -3.59 -20.27 2.81
N PRO A 103 -3.44 -19.59 1.67
CA PRO A 103 -2.44 -19.93 0.66
C PRO A 103 -1.00 -19.89 1.20
N VAL A 104 -0.66 -18.87 2.00
CA VAL A 104 0.68 -18.70 2.58
C VAL A 104 1.00 -19.85 3.55
N LEU A 105 0.06 -20.17 4.44
CA LEU A 105 0.21 -21.30 5.37
C LEU A 105 0.27 -22.65 4.64
N THR A 106 -0.47 -22.80 3.54
CA THR A 106 -0.43 -24.00 2.69
C THR A 106 0.94 -24.16 2.04
N ALA A 107 1.49 -23.09 1.46
CA ALA A 107 2.81 -23.10 0.84
C ALA A 107 3.91 -23.42 1.87
N TRP A 108 3.83 -22.86 3.09
CA TRP A 108 4.77 -23.19 4.17
C TRP A 108 4.69 -24.65 4.58
N LYS A 109 3.48 -25.19 4.74
CA LYS A 109 3.27 -26.62 5.00
C LYS A 109 3.86 -27.50 3.91
N GLN A 110 3.63 -27.16 2.65
CA GLN A 110 4.15 -27.89 1.49
C GLN A 110 5.69 -27.85 1.47
N ARG A 111 6.27 -26.66 1.67
CA ARG A 111 7.72 -26.46 1.73
C ARG A 111 8.41 -27.29 2.80
N LEU A 112 7.80 -27.41 3.98
CA LEU A 112 8.34 -28.22 5.08
C LEU A 112 8.16 -29.73 4.85
N GLY A 113 7.19 -30.15 4.04
CA GLY A 113 6.93 -31.56 3.73
C GLY A 113 6.81 -32.42 4.99
N GLY A 114 7.56 -33.52 5.04
CA GLY A 114 7.56 -34.45 6.18
C GLY A 114 8.02 -33.83 7.51
N SER A 115 8.72 -32.70 7.50
CA SER A 115 9.17 -32.00 8.72
C SER A 115 8.08 -31.12 9.36
N PHE A 116 7.00 -30.80 8.63
CA PHE A 116 5.97 -29.85 9.04
C PHE A 116 5.45 -30.08 10.46
N GLY A 117 5.11 -31.33 10.79
CA GLY A 117 4.55 -31.67 12.11
C GLY A 117 5.47 -31.31 13.27
N ARG A 118 6.78 -31.56 13.12
CA ARG A 118 7.82 -31.27 14.12
C ARG A 118 8.08 -29.77 14.20
N THR A 119 8.30 -29.11 13.06
CA THR A 119 8.58 -27.67 12.99
C THR A 119 7.43 -26.84 13.56
N ARG A 120 6.19 -27.16 13.17
CA ARG A 120 4.99 -26.51 13.72
C ARG A 120 4.86 -26.73 15.23
N LYS A 121 5.17 -27.91 15.76
CA LYS A 121 5.14 -28.15 17.22
C LYS A 121 6.20 -27.34 17.96
N ALA A 122 7.37 -27.14 17.36
CA ALA A 122 8.45 -26.36 17.94
C ALA A 122 8.14 -24.85 17.93
N LEU A 123 7.61 -24.32 16.83
CA LEU A 123 7.34 -22.88 16.67
C LEU A 123 5.99 -22.44 17.24
N ALA A 124 4.99 -23.33 17.25
CA ALA A 124 3.63 -23.04 17.66
C ALA A 124 3.00 -24.21 18.46
N PRO A 125 3.52 -24.48 19.68
CA PRO A 125 3.10 -25.62 20.49
C PRO A 125 1.62 -25.57 20.93
N VAL A 126 1.05 -24.39 21.14
CA VAL A 126 -0.31 -24.17 21.67
C VAL A 126 -1.31 -24.01 20.54
N TYR A 127 -1.17 -22.98 19.70
CA TYR A 127 -2.14 -22.61 18.68
C TYR A 127 -1.84 -23.20 17.30
N GLY A 128 -0.66 -23.78 17.08
CA GLY A 128 -0.32 -24.40 15.80
C GLY A 128 -1.31 -25.49 15.34
N LYS A 129 -2.04 -26.16 16.25
CA LYS A 129 -3.10 -27.13 15.84
C LYS A 129 -4.34 -26.42 15.32
N LEU A 130 -4.69 -25.29 15.93
CA LEU A 130 -5.81 -24.46 15.52
C LEU A 130 -5.51 -23.79 14.17
N LEU A 131 -4.37 -23.09 14.06
CA LEU A 131 -3.96 -22.33 12.86
C LEU A 131 -3.98 -23.19 11.58
N PHE A 132 -3.52 -24.44 11.69
CA PHE A 132 -3.49 -25.39 10.57
C PHE A 132 -4.63 -26.41 10.59
N SER A 133 -5.67 -26.17 11.39
CA SER A 133 -6.86 -27.02 11.42
C SER A 133 -7.58 -26.98 10.07
N ARG A 134 -8.31 -28.05 9.74
CA ARG A 134 -9.16 -28.11 8.55
C ARG A 134 -10.11 -26.91 8.44
N ASP A 135 -10.56 -26.40 9.57
CA ASP A 135 -11.55 -25.32 9.64
C ASP A 135 -10.92 -23.93 9.42
N CYS A 136 -9.67 -23.73 9.86
CA CYS A 136 -8.91 -22.50 9.58
C CYS A 136 -8.32 -22.47 8.17
N MET A 137 -8.01 -23.64 7.59
CA MET A 137 -7.48 -23.72 6.22
C MET A 137 -8.57 -23.61 5.13
N LYS A 138 -9.85 -23.42 5.49
CA LYS A 138 -10.94 -23.16 4.53
C LYS A 138 -11.07 -21.66 4.24
N VAL A 139 -11.57 -21.36 3.04
CA VAL A 139 -11.94 -20.00 2.60
C VAL A 139 -13.41 -20.03 2.17
N PRO A 140 -14.32 -19.34 2.87
CA PRO A 140 -14.11 -18.66 4.16
C PRO A 140 -13.80 -19.66 5.29
N VAL A 141 -13.21 -19.17 6.40
CA VAL A 141 -12.98 -20.00 7.58
C VAL A 141 -14.30 -20.44 8.22
N LYS A 142 -14.31 -21.64 8.82
CA LYS A 142 -15.50 -22.14 9.53
C LYS A 142 -15.60 -21.58 10.95
N ASP A 143 -16.81 -21.61 11.51
CA ASP A 143 -17.11 -21.07 12.85
C ASP A 143 -16.23 -21.62 13.96
N LYS A 144 -15.84 -22.90 13.89
CA LYS A 144 -14.93 -23.50 14.88
C LYS A 144 -13.57 -22.80 14.88
N CYS A 145 -13.03 -22.48 13.70
CA CYS A 145 -11.81 -21.69 13.58
C CYS A 145 -12.04 -20.29 14.13
N ARG A 146 -13.08 -19.60 13.67
CA ARG A 146 -13.42 -18.24 14.10
C ARG A 146 -13.48 -18.15 15.63
N LYS A 147 -14.25 -19.02 16.28
CA LYS A 147 -14.39 -19.07 17.75
C LYS A 147 -13.04 -19.35 18.43
N GLY A 148 -12.26 -20.29 17.90
CA GLY A 148 -10.94 -20.61 18.47
C GLY A 148 -9.95 -19.45 18.38
N ILE A 149 -9.93 -18.73 17.26
CA ILE A 149 -9.08 -17.55 17.07
C ILE A 149 -9.54 -16.42 17.98
N LEU A 150 -10.84 -16.11 18.01
CA LEU A 150 -11.39 -15.07 18.89
C LEU A 150 -11.19 -15.39 20.38
N ALA A 151 -11.20 -16.65 20.78
CA ALA A 151 -10.86 -17.05 22.16
C ALA A 151 -9.39 -16.80 22.51
N ALA A 152 -8.52 -16.61 21.53
CA ALA A 152 -7.13 -16.21 21.73
C ALA A 152 -6.93 -14.68 21.73
N HIS A 153 -8.02 -13.90 21.67
CA HIS A 153 -7.97 -12.45 21.78
C HIS A 153 -8.11 -12.02 23.24
N GLY A 154 -7.39 -10.96 23.61
CA GLY A 154 -7.59 -10.24 24.86
C GLY A 154 -8.86 -9.38 24.84
N PRO A 155 -9.24 -8.81 25.99
CA PRO A 155 -10.41 -7.94 26.11
C PRO A 155 -10.30 -6.65 25.28
N ASP A 156 -9.07 -6.26 24.89
CA ASP A 156 -8.78 -5.12 24.03
C ASP A 156 -8.82 -5.47 22.52
N GLY A 157 -9.24 -6.70 22.17
CA GLY A 157 -9.32 -7.17 20.79
C GLY A 157 -7.95 -7.50 20.16
N LYS A 158 -6.86 -7.42 20.93
CA LYS A 158 -5.52 -7.84 20.46
C LYS A 158 -5.33 -9.33 20.64
N LEU A 159 -4.35 -9.89 19.94
CA LEU A 159 -3.93 -11.27 20.18
C LEU A 159 -3.31 -11.39 21.57
N ASN A 160 -3.62 -12.49 22.27
CA ASN A 160 -2.92 -12.79 23.49
C ASN A 160 -1.41 -13.03 23.21
N PRO A 161 -0.54 -12.89 24.23
CA PRO A 161 0.90 -12.96 24.02
C PRO A 161 1.39 -14.29 23.42
N VAL A 162 0.69 -15.40 23.70
CA VAL A 162 1.06 -16.72 23.20
C VAL A 162 0.79 -16.84 21.70
N MET A 163 -0.42 -16.48 21.23
CA MET A 163 -0.73 -16.50 19.81
C MET A 163 0.15 -15.53 19.02
N LEU A 164 0.40 -14.34 19.58
CA LEU A 164 1.31 -13.35 18.99
C LEU A 164 2.73 -13.92 18.83
N GLY A 165 3.27 -14.53 19.89
CA GLY A 165 4.61 -15.12 19.87
C GLY A 165 4.73 -16.27 18.87
N GLU A 166 3.75 -17.17 18.83
CA GLU A 166 3.77 -18.32 17.91
C GLU A 166 3.63 -17.91 16.44
N LEU A 167 2.75 -16.94 16.13
CA LEU A 167 2.63 -16.38 14.79
C LEU A 167 3.92 -15.67 14.38
N THR A 168 4.54 -14.91 15.27
CA THR A 168 5.85 -14.28 15.04
C THR A 168 6.91 -15.33 14.73
N ALA A 169 7.03 -16.38 15.55
CA ALA A 169 7.99 -17.46 15.35
C ALA A 169 7.80 -18.21 14.02
N ILE A 170 6.55 -18.46 13.61
CA ILE A 170 6.26 -19.03 12.28
C ILE A 170 6.70 -18.07 11.19
N PHE A 171 6.29 -16.81 11.24
CA PHE A 171 6.48 -15.82 10.17
C PHE A 171 7.92 -15.30 10.05
N GLU A 172 8.73 -15.43 11.09
CA GLU A 172 10.15 -15.10 11.05
C GLU A 172 11.05 -16.33 10.82
N SER A 173 10.47 -17.53 10.68
CA SER A 173 11.23 -18.74 10.32
C SER A 173 11.72 -18.69 8.88
N ASP A 174 12.96 -19.13 8.61
CA ASP A 174 13.56 -19.04 7.27
C ASP A 174 12.72 -19.70 6.17
N ALA A 175 12.03 -20.81 6.48
CA ALA A 175 11.11 -21.45 5.55
C ALA A 175 9.90 -20.56 5.21
N MET A 176 9.35 -19.82 6.18
CA MET A 176 8.25 -18.89 5.93
C MET A 176 8.73 -17.62 5.23
N LEU A 177 9.92 -17.13 5.56
CA LEU A 177 10.52 -15.99 4.86
C LEU A 177 10.71 -16.28 3.37
N GLN A 178 11.12 -17.50 3.03
CA GLN A 178 11.16 -17.91 1.63
C GLN A 178 9.77 -17.94 1.00
N VAL A 179 8.74 -18.47 1.68
CA VAL A 179 7.35 -18.46 1.16
C VAL A 179 6.84 -17.04 0.93
N GLN A 180 7.09 -16.11 1.85
CA GLN A 180 6.72 -14.71 1.69
C GLN A 180 7.48 -14.07 0.52
N THR A 181 8.75 -14.43 0.31
CA THR A 181 9.55 -13.99 -0.84
C THR A 181 8.98 -14.53 -2.14
N ASP A 182 8.67 -15.83 -2.21
CA ASP A 182 8.09 -16.47 -3.39
C ASP A 182 6.73 -15.84 -3.77
N ALA A 183 5.88 -15.58 -2.77
CA ALA A 183 4.61 -14.90 -2.96
C ALA A 183 4.77 -13.47 -3.50
N TYR A 184 5.78 -12.74 -3.02
CA TYR A 184 6.08 -11.41 -3.51
C TYR A 184 6.66 -11.41 -4.92
N VAL A 185 7.55 -12.36 -5.23
CA VAL A 185 8.09 -12.53 -6.59
C VAL A 185 6.95 -12.85 -7.57
N ALA A 186 6.00 -13.71 -7.19
CA ALA A 186 4.82 -13.99 -8.01
C ALA A 186 3.97 -12.73 -8.24
N LEU A 187 3.78 -11.90 -7.21
CA LEU A 187 3.13 -10.59 -7.35
C LEU A 187 3.88 -9.70 -8.35
N LEU A 188 5.22 -9.61 -8.25
CA LEU A 188 6.03 -8.79 -9.15
C LEU A 188 5.97 -9.28 -10.60
N LEU A 189 5.90 -10.60 -10.83
CA LEU A 189 5.69 -11.16 -12.16
C LEU A 189 4.32 -10.77 -12.74
N ALA A 190 3.26 -10.81 -11.93
CA ALA A 190 1.95 -10.31 -12.34
C ALA A 190 1.97 -8.79 -12.61
N VAL A 191 2.70 -8.02 -11.80
CA VAL A 191 2.94 -6.58 -12.03
C VAL A 191 3.68 -6.35 -13.35
N ARG A 192 4.66 -7.18 -13.68
CA ARG A 192 5.37 -7.10 -14.96
C ARG A 192 4.42 -7.28 -16.15
N GLU A 193 3.56 -8.29 -16.11
CA GLU A 193 2.56 -8.52 -17.18
C GLU A 193 1.66 -7.30 -17.37
N ASP A 194 1.15 -6.75 -16.27
CA ASP A 194 0.32 -5.56 -16.29
C ASP A 194 1.09 -4.31 -16.77
N LEU A 195 2.34 -4.13 -16.36
CA LEU A 195 3.19 -3.02 -16.83
C LEU A 195 3.40 -3.06 -18.33
N LEU A 196 3.74 -4.23 -18.87
CA LEU A 196 3.98 -4.41 -20.31
C LEU A 196 2.70 -4.21 -21.13
N ARG A 197 1.52 -4.52 -20.55
CA ARG A 197 0.23 -4.20 -21.16
C ARG A 197 -0.08 -2.71 -21.08
N VAL A 198 -0.04 -2.14 -19.88
CA VAL A 198 -0.43 -0.75 -19.62
C VAL A 198 0.49 0.21 -20.38
N PHE A 199 1.80 -0.02 -20.40
CA PHE A 199 2.80 0.85 -21.03
C PHE A 199 3.40 0.26 -22.30
N ARG A 200 2.61 -0.49 -23.08
CA ARG A 200 3.05 -1.12 -24.33
C ARG A 200 3.80 -0.13 -25.23
N GLY A 201 5.00 -0.52 -25.66
CA GLY A 201 5.86 0.29 -26.54
C GLY A 201 6.56 1.47 -25.87
N GLN A 202 6.39 1.65 -24.55
CA GLN A 202 7.07 2.69 -23.80
C GLN A 202 8.22 2.10 -22.96
N LYS A 203 9.21 2.94 -22.62
CA LYS A 203 10.23 2.59 -21.63
C LYS A 203 9.58 2.34 -20.27
N ILE A 204 9.95 1.23 -19.64
CA ILE A 204 9.57 0.91 -18.25
C ILE A 204 10.60 1.54 -17.32
N THR A 205 10.17 2.52 -16.55
CA THR A 205 10.99 3.21 -15.55
C THR A 205 10.69 2.66 -14.15
N MET A 206 11.62 2.85 -13.20
CA MET A 206 11.36 2.46 -11.81
C MET A 206 10.19 3.21 -11.17
N ARG A 207 9.86 4.41 -11.67
CA ARG A 207 8.66 5.15 -11.26
C ARG A 207 7.39 4.40 -11.68
N LYS A 208 7.30 3.93 -12.94
CA LYS A 208 6.20 3.07 -13.41
C LYS A 208 6.12 1.78 -12.62
N VAL A 209 7.26 1.13 -12.34
CA VAL A 209 7.31 -0.09 -11.55
C VAL A 209 6.75 0.12 -10.14
N ARG A 210 7.25 1.12 -9.40
CA ARG A 210 6.75 1.45 -8.04
C ARG A 210 5.26 1.79 -8.06
N TRP A 211 4.82 2.56 -9.06
CA TRP A 211 3.41 2.92 -9.22
C TRP A 211 2.53 1.69 -9.47
N ALA A 212 3.00 0.75 -10.28
CA ALA A 212 2.28 -0.46 -10.61
C ALA A 212 2.22 -1.45 -9.44
N VAL A 213 3.31 -1.59 -8.68
CA VAL A 213 3.31 -2.38 -7.43
C VAL A 213 2.26 -1.84 -6.47
N ASP A 214 2.26 -0.54 -6.17
CA ASP A 214 1.27 0.04 -5.25
C ASP A 214 -0.16 -0.12 -5.78
N THR A 215 -0.38 0.08 -7.08
CA THR A 215 -1.70 -0.12 -7.71
C THR A 215 -2.18 -1.56 -7.57
N LYS A 216 -1.32 -2.55 -7.85
CA LYS A 216 -1.68 -3.98 -7.77
C LYS A 216 -1.92 -4.40 -6.32
N VAL A 217 -1.08 -3.98 -5.38
CA VAL A 217 -1.23 -4.30 -3.95
C VAL A 217 -2.51 -3.70 -3.38
N GLN A 218 -2.79 -2.43 -3.67
CA GLN A 218 -3.91 -1.71 -3.04
C GLN A 218 -5.25 -1.93 -3.73
N GLN A 219 -5.25 -2.19 -5.05
CA GLN A 219 -6.49 -2.25 -5.84
C GLN A 219 -6.64 -3.49 -6.72
N GLY A 220 -5.62 -4.36 -6.80
CA GLY A 220 -5.67 -5.64 -7.52
C GLY A 220 -5.62 -5.57 -9.04
N PHE A 221 -6.10 -4.48 -9.65
CA PHE A 221 -6.23 -4.35 -11.10
C PHE A 221 -5.96 -2.94 -11.62
N PHE A 222 -5.57 -2.87 -12.89
CA PHE A 222 -5.27 -1.66 -13.65
C PHE A 222 -6.45 -1.28 -14.56
N PRO A 223 -6.46 -0.08 -15.17
CA PRO A 223 -7.50 0.26 -16.14
C PRO A 223 -7.55 -0.73 -17.31
N ALA A 224 -8.74 -0.94 -17.84
CA ALA A 224 -8.96 -1.74 -19.04
C ALA A 224 -8.34 -1.05 -20.27
N ASP A 225 -8.05 -1.81 -21.31
CA ASP A 225 -7.36 -1.30 -22.51
C ASP A 225 -8.17 -0.19 -23.22
N GLU A 226 -9.51 -0.29 -23.21
CA GLU A 226 -10.39 0.76 -23.74
C GLU A 226 -10.24 2.07 -22.96
N ASP A 227 -10.20 2.01 -21.64
CA ASP A 227 -10.01 3.18 -20.78
C ASP A 227 -8.64 3.82 -20.98
N LEU A 228 -7.60 3.01 -21.16
CA LEU A 228 -6.25 3.48 -21.46
C LEU A 228 -6.20 4.17 -22.83
N ALA A 229 -6.76 3.55 -23.86
CA ALA A 229 -6.83 4.12 -25.21
C ALA A 229 -7.62 5.44 -25.23
N ARG A 230 -8.78 5.46 -24.59
CA ARG A 230 -9.62 6.65 -24.46
C ARG A 230 -8.91 7.77 -23.70
N LEU A 231 -8.22 7.46 -22.59
CA LEU A 231 -7.46 8.45 -21.85
C LEU A 231 -6.32 9.01 -22.72
N ARG A 232 -5.49 8.15 -23.31
CA ARG A 232 -4.35 8.57 -24.13
C ARG A 232 -4.76 9.34 -25.36
N GLY A 233 -5.87 8.98 -26.02
CA GLY A 233 -6.44 9.76 -27.12
C GLY A 233 -6.78 11.19 -26.69
N LYS A 234 -7.41 11.35 -25.51
CA LYS A 234 -7.69 12.68 -24.93
C LYS A 234 -6.42 13.45 -24.58
N LEU A 235 -5.40 12.77 -24.04
CA LEU A 235 -4.13 13.42 -23.68
C LEU A 235 -3.33 13.85 -24.92
N ALA A 236 -3.37 13.07 -26.01
CA ALA A 236 -2.70 13.38 -27.26
C ALA A 236 -3.35 14.55 -28.01
N ALA A 237 -4.69 14.66 -27.95
CA ALA A 237 -5.43 15.76 -28.58
C ALA A 237 -5.39 17.08 -27.77
N MET A 238 -4.87 17.04 -26.54
CA MET A 238 -4.88 18.19 -25.62
C MET A 238 -3.74 19.16 -25.94
N SER A 239 -4.06 20.45 -26.01
CA SER A 239 -3.05 21.50 -26.19
C SER A 239 -2.18 21.62 -24.93
N GLU A 240 -0.95 22.10 -25.11
CA GLU A 240 -0.05 22.32 -23.97
C GLU A 240 -0.62 23.34 -22.96
N SER A 241 -1.34 24.36 -23.45
CA SER A 241 -1.97 25.38 -22.62
C SER A 241 -3.06 24.83 -21.67
N GLU A 242 -3.73 23.74 -22.04
CA GLU A 242 -4.77 23.12 -21.22
C GLU A 242 -4.20 22.18 -20.15
N ARG A 243 -3.00 21.65 -20.35
CA ARG A 243 -2.43 20.60 -19.49
C ARG A 243 -2.37 21.00 -18.02
N GLY A 244 -1.96 22.24 -17.76
CA GLY A 244 -1.87 22.76 -16.41
C GLY A 244 -3.22 22.81 -15.70
N GLU A 245 -4.26 23.31 -16.39
CA GLU A 245 -5.61 23.38 -15.83
C GLU A 245 -6.17 21.99 -15.51
N ARG A 246 -5.93 20.99 -16.37
CA ARG A 246 -6.40 19.62 -16.12
C ARG A 246 -5.75 18.98 -14.90
N LEU A 247 -4.45 19.21 -14.68
CA LEU A 247 -3.80 18.76 -13.45
C LEU A 247 -4.30 19.51 -12.22
N ARG A 248 -4.52 20.82 -12.30
CA ARG A 248 -5.12 21.59 -11.18
C ARG A 248 -6.46 20.99 -10.79
N ALA A 249 -7.32 20.66 -11.75
CA ALA A 249 -8.61 20.04 -11.49
C ALA A 249 -8.49 18.69 -10.74
N ILE A 250 -7.49 17.87 -11.07
CA ILE A 250 -7.22 16.62 -10.33
C ILE A 250 -6.78 16.91 -8.89
N PHE A 251 -5.93 17.92 -8.68
CA PHE A 251 -5.51 18.32 -7.33
C PHE A 251 -6.65 18.93 -6.53
N ASP A 252 -7.55 19.67 -7.17
CA ASP A 252 -8.75 20.24 -6.57
C ASP A 252 -9.74 19.15 -6.17
N TRP A 253 -9.93 18.12 -7.01
CA TRP A 253 -10.70 16.92 -6.67
C TRP A 253 -10.13 16.24 -5.41
N TYR A 254 -8.82 16.01 -5.36
CA TYR A 254 -8.17 15.41 -4.20
C TYR A 254 -8.33 16.27 -2.95
N ALA A 255 -8.15 17.58 -3.06
CA ALA A 255 -8.28 18.53 -1.95
C ALA A 255 -9.72 18.63 -1.43
N GLY A 256 -10.71 18.61 -2.34
CA GLY A 256 -12.13 18.58 -2.00
C GLY A 256 -12.49 17.30 -1.27
N LEU A 257 -12.11 16.15 -1.84
CA LEU A 257 -12.40 14.85 -1.27
C LEU A 257 -11.74 14.67 0.11
N SER A 258 -10.46 15.04 0.27
CA SER A 258 -9.71 14.89 1.53
C SER A 258 -10.25 15.74 2.69
N ARG A 259 -11.08 16.75 2.40
CA ARG A 259 -11.76 17.56 3.42
C ARG A 259 -13.11 16.97 3.84
N SER A 260 -13.61 15.95 3.16
CA SER A 260 -14.84 15.27 3.58
C SER A 260 -14.61 14.44 4.85
N VAL A 261 -15.66 14.27 5.64
CA VAL A 261 -15.61 13.59 6.95
C VAL A 261 -15.32 12.09 6.82
N ASP A 262 -15.68 11.49 5.69
CA ASP A 262 -15.57 10.05 5.44
C ASP A 262 -14.39 9.72 4.52
N GLN A 263 -13.23 10.32 4.80
CA GLN A 263 -11.95 9.98 4.17
C GLN A 263 -10.87 9.78 5.23
N ASP A 264 -10.38 8.55 5.31
CA ASP A 264 -9.40 8.15 6.31
C ASP A 264 -7.97 8.24 5.76
N GLY A 265 -7.01 8.33 6.69
CA GLY A 265 -5.57 8.19 6.39
C GLY A 265 -4.90 9.36 5.68
N VAL A 266 -5.63 10.45 5.37
CA VAL A 266 -5.08 11.64 4.67
C VAL A 266 -5.01 12.91 5.51
N GLY A 267 -5.61 12.93 6.71
CA GLY A 267 -5.79 14.16 7.50
C GLY A 267 -4.50 14.92 7.83
N ARG A 268 -3.36 14.22 7.95
CA ARG A 268 -2.04 14.82 8.21
C ARG A 268 -1.27 15.23 6.95
N ASP A 269 -1.74 14.82 5.78
CA ASP A 269 -0.94 14.77 4.56
C ASP A 269 -1.48 15.69 3.46
N TRP A 270 -2.80 15.79 3.32
CA TRP A 270 -3.42 16.33 2.11
C TRP A 270 -3.08 17.80 1.83
N ALA A 271 -3.06 18.66 2.85
CA ALA A 271 -2.81 20.09 2.67
C ALA A 271 -1.39 20.34 2.16
N TRP A 272 -0.42 19.62 2.73
CA TRP A 272 0.97 19.68 2.31
C TRP A 272 1.14 19.14 0.89
N ASN A 273 0.52 18.00 0.58
CA ASN A 273 0.54 17.41 -0.77
C ASN A 273 0.05 18.40 -1.84
N VAL A 274 -1.12 19.00 -1.63
CA VAL A 274 -1.71 19.94 -2.58
C VAL A 274 -0.80 21.16 -2.80
N ALA A 275 -0.23 21.72 -1.73
CA ALA A 275 0.69 22.85 -1.83
C ALA A 275 1.94 22.49 -2.66
N GLN A 276 2.53 21.34 -2.38
CA GLN A 276 3.75 20.87 -3.05
C GLN A 276 3.51 20.53 -4.52
N TRP A 277 2.43 19.81 -4.83
CA TRP A 277 2.12 19.41 -6.20
C TRP A 277 1.69 20.60 -7.07
N ARG A 278 0.97 21.59 -6.51
CA ARG A 278 0.69 22.85 -7.20
C ARG A 278 1.97 23.65 -7.45
N CYS A 279 2.87 23.73 -6.47
CA CYS A 279 4.18 24.36 -6.69
C CYS A 279 4.96 23.68 -7.82
N MET A 280 4.98 22.34 -7.90
CA MET A 280 5.64 21.63 -9.00
C MET A 280 5.03 21.99 -10.34
N LEU A 281 3.70 22.04 -10.40
CA LEU A 281 2.98 22.41 -11.61
C LEU A 281 3.30 23.84 -12.04
N ASP A 282 3.25 24.79 -11.11
CA ASP A 282 3.47 26.21 -11.38
C ASP A 282 4.91 26.51 -11.83
N LYS A 283 5.88 25.69 -11.38
CA LYS A 283 7.28 25.74 -11.81
C LYS A 283 7.57 24.90 -13.05
N GLY A 284 6.58 24.26 -13.68
CA GLY A 284 6.79 23.40 -14.85
C GLY A 284 7.66 22.16 -14.57
N ARG A 285 7.70 21.67 -13.33
CA ARG A 285 8.53 20.52 -12.90
C ARG A 285 7.84 19.16 -13.06
N ILE A 286 6.74 19.10 -13.81
CA ILE A 286 6.01 17.85 -14.06
C ILE A 286 6.36 17.34 -15.45
N ASP A 287 7.09 16.23 -15.51
CA ASP A 287 7.49 15.60 -16.77
C ASP A 287 6.32 14.83 -17.44
N PRO A 288 6.43 14.47 -18.74
CA PRO A 288 5.35 13.76 -19.44
C PRO A 288 4.93 12.42 -18.81
N GLU A 289 5.86 11.67 -18.20
CA GLU A 289 5.55 10.41 -17.53
C GLU A 289 4.77 10.67 -16.24
N GLN A 290 5.18 11.67 -15.45
CA GLN A 290 4.46 12.10 -14.25
C GLN A 290 3.04 12.55 -14.60
N TYR A 291 2.89 13.30 -15.69
CA TYR A 291 1.59 13.75 -16.19
C TYR A 291 0.66 12.58 -16.52
N GLU A 292 1.13 11.59 -17.29
CA GLU A 292 0.34 10.39 -17.61
C GLU A 292 0.00 9.58 -16.35
N LEU A 293 0.98 9.35 -15.47
CA LEU A 293 0.79 8.59 -14.23
C LEU A 293 -0.21 9.25 -13.29
N LEU A 294 -0.27 10.58 -13.20
CA LEU A 294 -1.29 11.28 -12.40
C LEU A 294 -2.70 11.05 -12.95
N HIS A 295 -2.87 11.04 -14.28
CA HIS A 295 -4.16 10.77 -14.89
C HIS A 295 -4.60 9.30 -14.70
N LEU A 296 -3.67 8.36 -14.84
CA LEU A 296 -3.93 6.94 -14.52
C LEU A 296 -4.25 6.75 -13.03
N THR A 297 -3.53 7.46 -12.15
CA THR A 297 -3.77 7.47 -10.71
C THR A 297 -5.16 7.98 -10.39
N PHE A 298 -5.57 9.10 -10.98
CA PHE A 298 -6.92 9.66 -10.83
C PHE A 298 -7.99 8.67 -11.33
N LEU A 299 -7.82 8.13 -12.53
CA LEU A 299 -8.76 7.17 -13.13
C LEU A 299 -9.00 5.95 -12.24
N ARG A 300 -7.95 5.45 -11.60
CA ARG A 300 -8.00 4.32 -10.67
C ARG A 300 -8.51 4.67 -9.28
N SER A 301 -8.19 5.86 -8.78
CA SER A 301 -8.58 6.25 -7.42
C SER A 301 -10.04 6.63 -7.34
N ARG A 302 -10.57 7.33 -8.35
CA ARG A 302 -11.97 7.77 -8.37
C ARG A 302 -13.00 6.62 -8.44
N THR A 303 -12.54 5.41 -8.75
CA THR A 303 -13.36 4.20 -8.82
C THR A 303 -13.00 3.20 -7.72
N ALA A 304 -12.18 3.59 -6.73
CA ALA A 304 -11.98 2.77 -5.55
C ALA A 304 -13.29 2.75 -4.74
N VAL A 305 -13.98 1.62 -4.74
CA VAL A 305 -15.31 1.44 -4.09
C VAL A 305 -15.23 0.79 -2.71
N GLY A 306 -14.05 0.37 -2.26
CA GLY A 306 -13.86 -0.25 -0.94
C GLY A 306 -14.38 0.68 0.17
N ASN A 307 -15.24 0.16 1.04
CA ASN A 307 -15.97 0.90 2.07
C ASN A 307 -16.64 2.17 1.51
N SER A 308 -17.40 2.04 0.41
CA SER A 308 -18.13 3.14 -0.21
C SER A 308 -17.25 4.33 -0.65
N GLY A 309 -15.96 4.07 -0.93
CA GLY A 309 -15.02 5.09 -1.35
C GLY A 309 -14.25 5.79 -0.23
N ARG A 310 -14.35 5.32 1.02
CA ARG A 310 -13.63 5.86 2.19
C ARG A 310 -12.11 6.01 2.00
N TRP A 311 -11.52 5.21 1.10
CA TRP A 311 -10.07 5.14 0.86
C TRP A 311 -9.60 5.86 -0.41
N GLN A 312 -10.48 6.52 -1.15
CA GLN A 312 -10.15 7.11 -2.45
C GLN A 312 -9.02 8.14 -2.38
N ALA A 313 -9.09 9.08 -1.42
CA ALA A 313 -8.07 10.10 -1.24
C ALA A 313 -6.72 9.50 -0.81
N LEU A 314 -6.73 8.55 0.13
CA LEU A 314 -5.52 7.85 0.57
C LEU A 314 -4.84 7.15 -0.60
N THR A 315 -5.60 6.35 -1.34
CA THR A 315 -5.05 5.57 -2.45
C THR A 315 -4.54 6.48 -3.58
N PHE A 316 -5.20 7.62 -3.83
CA PHE A 316 -4.68 8.64 -4.75
C PHE A 316 -3.35 9.19 -4.26
N SER A 317 -3.28 9.64 -3.01
CA SER A 317 -2.10 10.32 -2.47
C SER A 317 -0.84 9.44 -2.48
N ARG A 318 -0.98 8.15 -2.19
CA ARG A 318 0.11 7.17 -2.28
C ARG A 318 0.73 7.09 -3.67
N ARG A 319 -0.11 6.95 -4.69
CA ARG A 319 0.32 6.80 -6.09
C ARG A 319 0.76 8.13 -6.70
N ALA A 320 0.13 9.24 -6.32
CA ALA A 320 0.55 10.57 -6.72
C ALA A 320 1.93 10.92 -6.15
N LYS A 321 2.20 10.57 -4.89
CA LYS A 321 3.55 10.68 -4.27
C LYS A 321 4.60 9.90 -5.05
N ILE A 322 4.31 8.65 -5.43
CA ILE A 322 5.21 7.83 -6.24
C ILE A 322 5.44 8.45 -7.63
N ALA A 323 4.37 8.89 -8.29
CA ALA A 323 4.45 9.52 -9.61
C ALA A 323 5.29 10.80 -9.55
N LEU A 324 4.98 11.71 -8.63
CA LEU A 324 5.63 13.01 -8.54
C LEU A 324 7.02 12.96 -7.88
N GLY A 325 7.32 11.90 -7.12
CA GLY A 325 8.53 11.81 -6.30
C GLY A 325 8.53 12.76 -5.10
N ILE A 326 7.44 13.52 -4.92
CA ILE A 326 7.21 14.46 -3.81
C ILE A 326 5.83 14.15 -3.22
N GLY A 327 5.75 14.01 -1.91
CA GLY A 327 4.48 13.66 -1.26
C GLY A 327 4.62 13.29 0.21
N SER A 328 3.51 13.42 0.94
CA SER A 328 3.30 12.99 2.31
C SER A 328 2.25 11.88 2.33
N VAL A 329 2.56 10.79 3.02
CA VAL A 329 1.63 9.69 3.29
C VAL A 329 1.87 9.22 4.71
N SER A 330 0.81 9.13 5.52
CA SER A 330 0.90 8.73 6.93
C SER A 330 1.86 9.61 7.75
N GLY A 331 1.98 10.89 7.40
CA GLY A 331 2.88 11.86 8.03
C GLY A 331 4.33 11.82 7.52
N LYS A 332 4.70 10.86 6.67
CA LYS A 332 6.05 10.78 6.08
C LYS A 332 6.13 11.59 4.79
N ARG A 333 6.83 12.73 4.85
CA ARG A 333 7.13 13.62 3.72
C ARG A 333 8.40 13.15 3.00
N ASP A 334 8.32 13.02 1.69
CA ASP A 334 9.46 12.81 0.80
C ASP A 334 9.54 13.97 -0.20
N GLY A 335 10.74 14.50 -0.38
CA GLY A 335 11.02 15.63 -1.29
C GLY A 335 10.38 16.95 -0.87
N ASP A 336 10.67 18.00 -1.65
CA ASP A 336 10.08 19.33 -1.52
C ASP A 336 10.22 20.07 -2.87
N CYS A 337 9.20 20.85 -3.23
CA CYS A 337 9.20 21.66 -4.45
C CYS A 337 10.13 22.88 -4.33
N ILE A 338 10.47 23.28 -3.10
CA ILE A 338 11.38 24.40 -2.83
C ILE A 338 12.85 23.95 -2.88
N GLY A 339 13.16 22.65 -2.70
CA GLY A 339 14.52 22.10 -2.72
C GLY A 339 14.96 21.44 -4.03
N GLY A 340 16.17 21.80 -4.50
CA GLY A 340 16.98 21.09 -5.50
C GLY A 340 17.20 21.84 -6.82
N ALA A 341 18.12 22.81 -6.81
CA ALA A 341 18.93 23.18 -7.97
C ALA A 341 20.07 22.16 -8.15
#